data_AF-A0A7Y0KSG2-F1
#
_entry.id   AF-A0A7Y0KSG2-F1
#
_cell.length_a   1.000
_cell.length_b   1.000
_cell.length_c   1.000
_cell.angle_alpha   90.00
_cell.angle_beta   90.00
_cell.angle_gamma   90.00
#
_symmetry.space_group_name_H-M   'P 1'
#
loop_
_entity.id
_entity.type
_entity.pdbx_description
1 polymer ?
#
loop_
_entity_poly.entity_id
_entity_poly.type
_entity_poly.pdbx_seq_one_letter_code
_entity_poly.pdbx_strand_id
1 'polypeptide(L)' 'MSEDQLKAFIAKVQADTSLQEQLKAEGADPVAIAKAAGFSITTEDLNTQRQTLS' A
#
# COMPACT_ATOMS: atom_id res chain seq x y z
N MET A 1 -8.61 0.98 10.06
CA MET A 1 -8.14 2.12 9.26
C MET A 1 -9.29 2.57 8.36
N SER A 2 -9.26 3.79 7.84
CA SER A 2 -10.30 4.26 6.92
C SER A 2 -9.92 3.91 5.48
N GLU A 3 -10.88 3.44 4.68
CA GLU A 3 -10.69 3.11 3.25
C GLU A 3 -10.06 4.25 2.43
N ASP A 4 -10.33 5.51 2.81
CA ASP A 4 -9.71 6.70 2.22
C ASP A 4 -8.18 6.68 2.32
N GLN A 5 -7.62 6.16 3.42
CA GLN A 5 -6.18 6.14 3.61
C GLN A 5 -5.51 5.12 2.69
N LEU A 6 -6.13 3.96 2.50
CA LEU A 6 -5.65 2.97 1.53
C LEU A 6 -5.74 3.54 0.10
N LYS A 7 -6.86 4.16 -0.27
CA LYS A 7 -7.03 4.77 -1.60
C LYS A 7 -5.99 5.85 -1.86
N ALA A 8 -5.74 6.71 -0.87
CA ALA A 8 -4.71 7.75 -0.96
C ALA A 8 -3.30 7.14 -1.10
N PHE A 9 -3.00 6.06 -0.38
CA PHE A 9 -1.74 5.33 -0.54
C PHE A 9 -1.57 4.75 -1.94
N ILE A 10 -2.60 4.08 -2.47
CA ILE A 10 -2.56 3.49 -3.82
C ILE A 10 -2.36 4.59 -4.87
N ALA A 11 -3.09 5.71 -4.78
CA ALA A 11 -2.93 6.83 -5.69
C ALA A 11 -1.51 7.43 -5.60
N LYS A 12 -0.95 7.55 -4.39
CA LYS A 12 0.41 8.01 -4.17
C LYS A 12 1.44 7.06 -4.78
N VAL A 13 1.31 5.75 -4.56
CA VAL A 13 2.17 4.71 -5.17
C VAL A 13 2.09 4.72 -6.70
N GLN A 14 0.92 4.99 -7.27
CA GLN A 14 0.75 5.09 -8.72
C GLN A 14 1.44 6.34 -9.28
N ALA A 15 1.44 7.44 -8.54
CA ALA A 15 2.07 8.70 -8.93
C ALA A 15 3.59 8.74 -8.65
N ASP A 16 4.06 8.11 -7.56
CA ASP A 16 5.44 8.08 -7.13
C ASP A 16 6.15 6.83 -7.64
N THR A 17 7.01 7.01 -8.63
CA THR A 17 7.78 5.91 -9.24
C THR A 17 8.68 5.23 -8.21
N SER A 18 9.29 5.98 -7.28
CA SER A 18 10.13 5.42 -6.22
C SER A 18 9.37 4.49 -5.26
N LEU A 19 8.12 4.83 -4.91
CA LEU A 19 7.27 3.95 -4.10
C LEU A 19 6.88 2.70 -4.88
N GLN A 20 6.61 2.86 -6.18
CA GLN A 20 6.29 1.76 -7.07
C GLN A 20 7.45 0.77 -7.22
N GLU A 21 8.69 1.27 -7.34
CA GLU A 21 9.91 0.45 -7.39
C GLU A 21 10.17 -0.25 -6.07
N GLN A 22 9.98 0.44 -4.93
CA GLN A 22 10.07 -0.18 -3.61
C GLN A 22 9.05 -1.30 -3.43
N LEU A 23 7.80 -1.11 -3.86
CA LEU A 23 6.75 -2.13 -3.76
C LEU A 23 6.95 -3.31 -4.71
N LYS A 24 7.66 -3.09 -5.83
CA LYS A 24 8.03 -4.14 -6.79
C LYS A 24 9.27 -4.92 -6.35
N ALA A 25 10.01 -4.46 -5.34
CA ALA A 25 11.18 -5.15 -4.84
C ALA A 25 10.79 -6.49 -4.18
N GLU A 26 11.60 -7.52 -4.39
CA GLU A 26 11.39 -8.82 -3.75
C GLU A 26 11.59 -8.70 -2.23
N GLY A 27 10.59 -9.12 -1.45
CA GLY A 27 10.58 -8.94 0.01
C GLY A 27 10.13 -7.55 0.47
N ALA A 28 9.62 -6.71 -0.43
CA ALA A 28 9.03 -5.43 -0.06
C ALA A 28 7.82 -5.60 0.85
N ASP A 29 7.81 -4.87 1.97
CA ASP A 29 6.68 -4.85 2.88
C ASP A 29 5.80 -3.62 2.59
N PRO A 30 4.63 -3.80 1.96
CA PRO A 30 3.77 -2.68 1.57
C PRO A 30 3.29 -1.86 2.77
N VAL A 31 3.16 -2.48 3.95
CA VAL A 31 2.79 -1.77 5.18
C VAL A 31 3.95 -0.93 5.69
N ALA A 32 5.18 -1.44 5.64
CA ALA A 32 6.36 -0.64 6.01
C ALA A 32 6.57 0.54 5.06
N ILE A 33 6.42 0.33 3.75
CA ILE A 33 6.55 1.38 2.73
C ILE A 33 5.48 2.46 2.92
N ALA A 34 4.25 2.06 3.18
CA ALA A 34 3.18 2.99 3.46
C ALA A 34 3.39 3.79 4.73
N LYS A 35 3.83 3.13 5.82
CA LYS A 35 4.20 3.82 7.06
C LYS A 35 5.32 4.82 6.84
N ALA A 36 6.33 4.47 6.04
CA ALA A 36 7.41 5.38 5.67
C ALA A 36 6.90 6.58 4.85
N ALA A 37 5.86 6.38 4.02
CA ALA A 37 5.18 7.43 3.27
C ALA A 37 4.14 8.21 4.10
N GLY A 38 4.00 7.94 5.41
CA GLY A 38 3.05 8.62 6.30
C GLY A 38 1.62 8.05 6.28
N PHE A 39 1.42 6.90 5.66
CA PHE A 39 0.15 6.18 5.62
C PHE A 39 0.13 5.07 6.67
N SER A 40 -0.91 5.05 7.49
CA SER A 40 -1.12 4.05 8.54
C SER A 40 -1.92 2.84 8.05
N ILE A 41 -1.65 2.29 6.87
CA ILE A 41 -2.36 1.08 6.40
C ILE A 41 -1.93 -0.18 7.16
N THR A 42 -2.77 -1.21 7.14
CA THR A 42 -2.52 -2.51 7.77
C THR A 42 -2.53 -3.64 6.74
N THR A 43 -1.81 -4.73 7.03
CA THR A 43 -1.76 -5.93 6.18
C THR A 43 -3.12 -6.61 6.04
N GLU A 44 -3.99 -6.44 7.03
CA GLU A 44 -5.38 -6.91 7.01
C GLU A 44 -6.17 -6.25 5.87
N ASP A 45 -6.04 -4.92 5.71
CA ASP A 45 -6.72 -4.14 4.67
C ASP A 45 -6.28 -4.56 3.25
N LEU A 46 -4.98 -4.82 3.08
CA LEU A 46 -4.39 -5.33 1.85
C LEU A 46 -4.85 -6.77 1.54
N ASN A 47 -5.02 -7.62 2.55
CA ASN A 47 -5.52 -8.99 2.37
C ASN A 47 -7.00 -9.00 1.98
N THR A 48 -7.83 -8.20 2.65
CA THR A 48 -9.26 -8.09 2.33
C THR A 48 -9.48 -7.62 0.88
N GLN A 49 -8.70 -6.65 0.41
CA GLN A 49 -8.72 -6.21 -1.00
C GLN A 49 -8.26 -7.32 -1.97
N ARG A 50 -7.26 -8.12 -1.61
CA ARG A 50 -6.84 -9.26 -2.43
C ARG A 50 -7.90 -10.36 -2.53
N GLN A 51 -8.66 -10.60 -1.46
CA GLN A 51 -9.70 -11.63 -1.43
C GLN A 51 -11.00 -11.21 -2.11
N THR A 52 -11.34 -9.91 -2.12
CA THR A 52 -12.55 -9.43 -2.82
C THR A 52 -12.40 -9.38 -4.34
N LEU A 53 -11.19 -9.56 -4.87
CA LEU A 53 -10.94 -9.74 -6.31
C LEU A 53 -10.90 -11.22 -6.75
N SER A 54 -11.21 -12.16 -5.85
CA SER A 54 -11.14 -13.60 -6.10
C SER A 54 -12.43 -14.22 -6.61
#